data_AF-A0A537RA28-F1
#
_entry.id   AF-A0A537RA28-F1
#
_cell.length_a   1.000
_cell.length_b   1.000
_cell.length_c   1.000
_cell.angle_alpha   90.00
_cell.angle_beta   90.00
_cell.angle_gamma   90.00
#
_symmetry.space_group_name_H-M   'P 1'
#
loop_
_entity.id
_entity.type
_entity.pdbx_description
1 polymer ?
#
loop_
_entity_poly.entity_id
_entity_poly.type
_entity_poly.pdbx_seq_one_letter_code
_entity_poly.pdbx_strand_id
1 'polypeptide(L)'
;ERVIVMYAGRKVEEATVGELFARPLHPYTRGLMNSIPRLALMRREAGRAQAERLQEIPGMVPALSNLPHACTFAPRCAFADDTCRGKYPPYEEKRSDHWAACWHSDRIAERANG
;
A
#
# COMPACT_ATOMS: atom_id res chain seq x y z
N GLU A 1 -14.98 13.04 3.08
CA GLU A 1 -14.77 11.82 3.89
C GLU A 1 -13.35 11.30 3.68
N ARG A 2 -12.69 10.79 4.72
CA ARG A 2 -11.32 10.27 4.67
C ARG A 2 -11.30 8.79 4.98
N VAL A 3 -10.35 8.07 4.40
CA VAL A 3 -10.12 6.65 4.64
C VAL A 3 -8.76 6.48 5.29
N ILE A 4 -8.71 5.64 6.33
CA ILE A 4 -7.48 5.23 7.00
C ILE A 4 -7.16 3.81 6.55
N VAL A 5 -5.96 3.61 6.01
CA VAL A 5 -5.39 2.29 5.70
C VAL A 5 -4.56 1.84 6.89
N MET A 6 -4.84 0.64 7.39
CA MET A 6 -4.13 0.04 8.52
C MET A 6 -3.31 -1.17 8.08
N TYR A 7 -2.15 -1.37 8.69
CA TYR A 7 -1.35 -2.59 8.54
C TYR A 7 -0.69 -2.96 9.86
N ALA A 8 -0.80 -4.24 10.25
CA ALA A 8 -0.23 -4.76 11.49
C ALA A 8 -0.55 -3.89 12.72
N GLY A 9 -1.82 -3.48 12.85
CA GLY A 9 -2.30 -2.64 13.95
C GLY A 9 -1.91 -1.16 13.90
N ARG A 10 -1.24 -0.70 12.84
CA ARG A 10 -0.77 0.69 12.69
C ARG A 10 -1.47 1.41 11.55
N LYS A 11 -1.77 2.69 11.70
CA LYS A 11 -2.16 3.57 10.59
C LYS A 11 -0.95 3.72 9.68
N VAL A 12 -1.09 3.37 8.40
CA VAL A 12 0.01 3.47 7.43
C VAL A 12 -0.24 4.53 6.37
N GLU A 13 -1.50 4.87 6.09
CA GLU A 13 -1.86 5.91 5.14
C GLU A 13 -3.26 6.46 5.40
N GLU A 14 -3.51 7.74 5.14
CA GLU A 14 -4.82 8.37 5.26
C GLU A 14 -5.01 9.50 4.25
N ALA A 15 -6.03 9.38 3.42
CA ALA A 15 -6.38 10.39 2.41
C ALA A 15 -7.86 10.27 2.01
N THR A 16 -8.30 11.07 1.05
CA THR A 16 -9.58 10.83 0.36
C THR A 16 -9.51 9.54 -0.45
N VAL A 17 -10.66 8.92 -0.72
CA VAL A 17 -10.72 7.74 -1.59
C VAL A 17 -10.06 8.03 -2.94
N GLY A 18 -10.35 9.18 -3.55
CA GLY A 18 -9.77 9.58 -4.83
C GLY A 18 -8.24 9.62 -4.82
N GLU A 19 -7.63 10.21 -3.79
CA GLU A 19 -6.17 10.26 -3.69
C GLU A 19 -5.55 8.88 -3.42
N LEU A 20 -6.20 8.00 -2.66
CA LEU A 20 -5.68 6.64 -2.43
C LEU A 20 -5.65 5.81 -3.73
N PHE A 21 -6.65 5.98 -4.61
CA PHE A 21 -6.67 5.34 -5.92
C PHE A 21 -5.69 6.00 -6.91
N ALA A 22 -5.60 7.32 -6.90
CA ALA A 22 -4.80 8.06 -7.87
C ALA A 22 -3.30 8.03 -7.55
N ARG A 23 -2.93 8.22 -6.28
CA ARG A 23 -1.54 8.41 -5.84
C ARG A 23 -1.29 7.82 -4.45
N PRO A 24 -1.42 6.50 -4.27
CA PRO A 24 -1.09 5.87 -2.99
C PRO A 24 0.37 6.15 -2.61
N LEU A 25 0.62 6.52 -1.36
CA LEU A 25 1.92 6.92 -0.84
C LEU A 25 2.61 5.84 0.01
N HIS A 26 1.91 4.74 0.32
CA HIS A 26 2.47 3.59 0.99
C HIS A 26 2.43 2.34 0.08
N PRO A 27 3.54 1.55 -0.01
CA PRO A 27 3.59 0.36 -0.87
C PRO A 27 2.48 -0.67 -0.61
N TYR A 28 2.06 -0.81 0.64
CA TYR A 28 0.91 -1.66 1.01
C TYR A 28 -0.39 -1.16 0.39
N THR A 29 -0.72 0.13 0.54
CA THR A 29 -1.92 0.74 -0.06
C THR A 29 -1.92 0.57 -1.57
N ARG A 30 -0.77 0.81 -2.22
CA ARG A 30 -0.64 0.57 -3.66
C ARG A 30 -0.91 -0.88 -4.04
N GLY A 31 -0.38 -1.82 -3.27
CA GLY A 31 -0.69 -3.24 -3.43
C GLY A 31 -2.19 -3.51 -3.32
N LEU A 32 -2.86 -2.95 -2.30
CA LEU A 32 -4.31 -3.07 -2.15
C LEU A 32 -5.08 -2.51 -3.36
N MET A 33 -4.71 -1.32 -3.85
CA MET A 33 -5.36 -0.72 -5.03
C MET A 33 -5.19 -1.60 -6.27
N ASN A 34 -4.01 -2.20 -6.45
CA ASN A 34 -3.72 -3.12 -7.55
C ASN A 34 -4.42 -4.48 -7.42
N SER A 35 -4.81 -4.89 -6.21
CA SER A 35 -5.56 -6.14 -5.98
C SER A 35 -7.07 -5.99 -6.20
N ILE A 36 -7.59 -4.76 -6.42
CA ILE A 36 -9.02 -4.54 -6.66
C ILE A 36 -9.39 -4.99 -8.08
N PRO A 37 -10.32 -5.95 -8.24
CA PRO A 37 -10.77 -6.37 -9.56
C PRO A 37 -11.40 -5.20 -10.32
N ARG A 38 -10.92 -4.92 -11.53
CA ARG A 38 -11.57 -3.91 -12.39
C ARG A 38 -12.95 -4.44 -12.79
N LEU A 39 -14.02 -3.77 -12.35
CA LEU A 39 -15.41 -4.14 -12.64
C LEU A 39 -15.72 -4.34 -14.14
N ALA A 40 -14.95 -3.71 -15.03
CA ALA A 40 -15.03 -3.93 -16.48
C ALA A 40 -14.69 -5.37 -16.91
N LEU A 41 -13.76 -6.03 -16.19
CA LEU A 41 -13.38 -7.44 -16.40
C LEU A 41 -14.42 -8.42 -15.84
N MET A 42 -15.30 -7.98 -14.92
CA MET A 42 -16.34 -8.84 -14.34
C MET A 42 -17.63 -8.90 -15.18
N ARG A 43 -17.89 -7.91 -16.05
CA ARG A 43 -19.07 -7.92 -16.95
C ARG A 43 -18.82 -8.59 -18.29
N ARG A 44 -17.57 -8.73 -18.69
CA ARG A 44 -17.18 -9.44 -19.91
C ARG A 44 -16.57 -10.76 -19.47
N GLU A 45 -17.30 -11.84 -19.76
CA GLU A 45 -16.78 -13.20 -19.86
C GLU A 45 -16.70 -14.01 -18.55
N ALA A 46 -17.85 -14.53 -18.13
CA ALA A 46 -17.96 -15.82 -17.41
C ALA A 46 -17.48 -17.02 -18.28
N GLY A 47 -16.50 -16.84 -19.17
CA GLY A 47 -16.08 -17.89 -20.09
C GLY A 47 -14.78 -17.70 -20.85
N ARG A 48 -14.19 -16.50 -20.97
CA ARG A 48 -12.99 -16.25 -21.81
C ARG A 48 -12.09 -15.07 -21.41
N ALA A 49 -12.31 -14.43 -20.25
CA ALA A 49 -11.39 -13.40 -19.81
C ALA A 49 -10.08 -14.08 -19.45
N GLN A 50 -9.05 -13.87 -20.28
CA GLN A 50 -7.68 -14.17 -19.91
C GLN A 50 -7.44 -13.48 -18.57
N ALA A 51 -7.47 -14.27 -17.50
CA ALA A 51 -7.41 -13.78 -16.14
C ALA A 51 -6.10 -13.00 -15.99
N GLU A 52 -6.16 -11.67 -16.10
CA GLU A 52 -5.12 -10.82 -15.55
C GLU A 52 -5.01 -11.26 -14.09
N ARG A 53 -3.93 -12.00 -13.80
CA ARG A 53 -3.71 -12.57 -12.49
C ARG A 53 -3.79 -11.44 -11.49
N LEU A 54 -4.69 -11.57 -10.51
CA LEU A 54 -4.76 -10.65 -9.39
C LEU A 54 -3.36 -10.48 -8.81
N GLN A 55 -2.87 -9.25 -8.76
CA GLN A 55 -1.58 -8.98 -8.16
C GLN A 55 -1.73 -9.13 -6.65
N GLU A 56 -1.16 -10.22 -6.13
CA GLU A 56 -1.07 -10.45 -4.69
C GLU A 56 0.10 -9.67 -4.10
N ILE A 57 -0.05 -9.26 -2.84
CA ILE A 57 1.07 -8.74 -2.06
C ILE A 57 1.81 -9.96 -1.49
N PRO A 58 3.03 -10.28 -1.95
CA PRO A 58 3.71 -11.51 -1.56
C PRO A 58 4.05 -11.53 -0.06
N GLY A 59 4.15 -12.73 0.52
CA GLY A 59 4.54 -12.95 1.90
C GLY A 59 3.40 -12.90 2.93
N MET A 60 3.73 -13.22 4.19
CA MET A 60 2.75 -13.33 5.28
C MET A 60 2.66 -12.07 6.12
N VAL A 61 1.52 -11.82 6.76
CA VAL A 61 1.33 -10.72 7.72
C VAL A 61 2.11 -11.05 9.00
N PRO A 62 2.90 -10.12 9.57
CA PRO A 62 3.63 -10.36 10.80
C PRO A 62 2.69 -10.59 11.99
N ALA A 63 3.11 -11.44 12.94
CA ALA A 63 2.40 -11.62 14.19
C ALA A 63 2.39 -10.34 15.03
N LEU A 64 1.23 -9.97 15.57
CA LEU A 64 1.08 -8.73 16.36
C LEU A 64 1.75 -8.81 17.75
N SER A 65 2.02 -10.01 18.26
CA SER A 65 2.64 -10.24 19.57
C SER A 65 4.11 -9.81 19.66
N ASN A 66 4.79 -9.62 18.53
CA ASN A 66 6.18 -9.20 18.47
C ASN A 66 6.46 -8.33 17.24
N LEU A 67 5.86 -7.13 17.20
CA LEU A 67 6.13 -6.19 16.11
C LEU A 67 7.51 -5.55 16.27
N PRO A 68 8.32 -5.48 15.20
CA PRO A 68 9.63 -4.88 15.27
C PRO A 68 9.53 -3.38 15.56
N HIS A 69 10.58 -2.81 16.16
CA HIS A 69 10.79 -1.35 16.22
C HIS A 69 11.24 -0.78 14.85
N ALA A 70 10.75 -1.37 13.76
CA ALA A 70 11.08 -1.08 12.37
C ALA A 70 9.80 -1.06 11.53
N CYS A 71 9.87 -0.65 10.26
CA CYS A 71 8.73 -0.68 9.36
C CYS A 71 8.16 -2.12 9.27
N THR A 72 6.92 -2.29 9.72
CA THR A 72 6.25 -3.61 9.79
C THR A 72 5.99 -4.21 8.41
N PHE A 73 5.96 -3.37 7.37
CA PHE A 73 5.79 -3.80 5.97
C PHE A 73 7.12 -4.06 5.24
N ALA A 74 8.27 -3.74 5.84
CA ALA A 74 9.58 -3.89 5.19
C ALA A 74 9.84 -5.28 4.58
N PRO A 75 9.48 -6.41 5.23
CA PRO A 75 9.71 -7.75 4.66
C PRO A 75 8.96 -8.02 3.34
N ARG A 76 7.91 -7.25 3.04
CA ARG A 76 7.05 -7.41 1.85
C ARG A 76 7.15 -6.20 0.90
N CYS A 77 7.98 -5.23 1.24
CA CYS A 77 8.06 -3.96 0.53
C CYS A 77 9.18 -4.01 -0.51
N ALA A 78 8.82 -3.85 -1.78
CA ALA A 78 9.78 -3.76 -2.89
C ALA A 78 10.70 -2.52 -2.85
N PHE A 79 10.47 -1.59 -1.90
CA PHE A 79 11.25 -0.37 -1.71
C PHE A 79 12.06 -0.39 -0.42
N ALA A 80 11.97 -1.46 0.38
CA ALA A 80 12.60 -1.48 1.70
C ALA A 80 14.13 -1.43 1.60
N ASP A 81 14.70 -0.41 2.26
CA ASP A 81 16.11 -0.23 2.51
C ASP A 81 16.46 -0.53 3.98
N ASP A 82 17.69 -0.22 4.38
CA ASP A 82 18.16 -0.46 5.74
C ASP A 82 17.50 0.47 6.75
N THR A 83 17.07 1.67 6.34
CA THR A 83 16.28 2.58 7.18
C THR A 83 14.94 1.94 7.54
N CYS A 84 14.26 1.35 6.55
CA CYS A 84 13.01 0.62 6.76
C CYS A 84 13.19 -0.56 7.73
N ARG A 85 14.31 -1.27 7.65
CA ARG A 85 14.63 -2.44 8.48
C ARG A 85 15.11 -2.08 9.89
N GLY A 86 15.63 -0.87 10.09
CA GLY A 86 16.13 -0.40 11.38
C GLY A 86 15.17 0.49 12.18
N LYS A 87 14.22 1.19 11.51
CA LYS A 87 13.36 2.19 12.14
C LYS A 87 11.95 2.21 11.57
N TYR A 88 10.97 2.43 12.44
CA TYR A 88 9.60 2.68 12.02
C TYR A 88 9.47 4.12 11.47
N PRO A 89 8.87 4.32 10.27
CA PRO A 89 8.68 5.65 9.70
C PRO A 89 7.68 6.48 10.52
N PRO A 90 7.90 7.80 10.68
CA PRO A 90 6.92 8.67 11.30
C PRO A 90 5.64 8.72 10.44
N TYR A 91 4.49 8.83 11.10
CA TYR A 91 3.23 9.11 10.43
C TYR A 91 3.07 10.61 10.27
N GLU A 92 3.28 11.10 9.05
CA GLU A 92 3.34 12.53 8.76
C GLU A 92 2.59 12.88 7.48
N GLU A 93 2.25 14.15 7.35
CA GLU A 93 1.64 14.70 6.14
C GLU A 93 2.69 14.75 5.03
N LYS A 94 2.53 13.89 4.01
CA LYS A 94 3.44 13.82 2.87
C LYS A 94 3.03 14.75 1.75
N ARG A 95 1.72 15.01 1.64
CA ARG A 95 1.09 15.96 0.72
C ARG A 95 -0.16 16.53 1.42
N SER A 96 -0.70 17.64 0.91
CA SER A 96 -1.91 18.27 1.45
C SER A 96 -3.02 17.23 1.70
N ASP A 97 -3.42 17.10 2.97
CA ASP A 97 -4.43 16.15 3.47
C ASP A 97 -4.15 14.67 3.19
N HIS A 98 -2.90 14.31 2.89
CA HIS A 98 -2.45 12.95 2.57
C HIS A 98 -1.28 12.54 3.46
N TRP A 99 -1.60 11.68 4.42
CA TRP A 99 -0.67 11.26 5.46
C TRP A 99 -0.17 9.85 5.20
N ALA A 100 1.10 9.56 5.48
CA ALA A 100 1.64 8.21 5.35
C ALA A 100 2.81 7.96 6.32
N ALA A 101 2.88 6.73 6.82
CA ALA A 101 4.04 6.22 7.55
C ALA A 101 4.99 5.49 6.59
N CYS A 102 5.73 6.23 5.77
CA CYS A 102 6.71 5.66 4.83
C CYS A 102 7.92 6.57 4.64
N TRP A 103 9.12 5.99 4.58
CA TRP A 103 10.36 6.71 4.25
C TRP A 103 10.47 7.08 2.76
N HIS A 104 9.66 6.45 1.91
CA HIS A 104 9.82 6.52 0.45
C HIS A 104 8.54 6.95 -0.28
N SER A 105 7.64 7.68 0.39
CA SER A 105 6.35 8.11 -0.20
C SER A 105 6.49 8.76 -1.57
N ASP A 106 7.51 9.60 -1.78
CA ASP A 106 7.75 10.27 -3.07
C ASP A 106 8.03 9.26 -4.19
N ARG A 107 8.88 8.26 -3.92
CA ARG A 107 9.19 7.17 -4.87
C ARG A 107 7.97 6.29 -5.18
N ILE A 108 7.00 6.22 -4.27
CA ILE A 108 5.76 5.47 -4.48
C ILE A 108 4.81 6.27 -5.38
N ALA A 109 4.68 7.57 -5.11
CA ALA A 109 3.84 8.49 -5.89
C ALA A 109 4.27 8.55 -7.37
N GLU A 110 5.58 8.60 -7.63
CA GLU A 110 6.14 8.68 -8.99
C GLU A 110 5.87 7.42 -9.83
N ARG A 111 5.86 6.23 -9.21
CA ARG A 111 5.59 4.96 -9.89
C ARG A 111 4.11 4.64 -10.08
N ALA A 112 3.19 5.46 -9.56
CA ALA A 112 1.76 5.28 -9.81
C ALA A 112 1.35 5.74 -11.23
N ASN A 113 2.21 6.49 -11.93
CA ASN A 113 1.97 7.02 -13.27
C ASN A 113 2.64 6.20 -14.41
N GLY A 114 3.16 5.00 -14.11
CA GLY A 114 3.87 4.14 -15.06
C GLY A 114 3.15 2.82 -15.30
#